data_AF-V5FIC3-F1
#
_entry.id   AF-V5FIC3-F1
#
_cell.length_a   1.000
_cell.length_b   1.000
_cell.length_c   1.000
_cell.angle_alpha   90.00
_cell.angle_beta   90.00
_cell.angle_gamma   90.00
#
_symmetry.space_group_name_H-M   'P 1'
#
loop_
_entity.id
_entity.type
_entity.pdbx_description
1 polymer ?
#
loop_
_entity_poly.entity_id
_entity_poly.type
_entity_poly.pdbx_seq_one_letter_code
_entity_poly.pdbx_strand_id
1 'polypeptide(L)'
;MHHYSTVSYKTITDREALQDVWQISVPKEALIHPFLMHGLLALSALHLLELNEHSNQRQLYVDLATSHQNMALTLFRKELNAITPSNCRAMFAFSNIAAVLGLAFTHTTGAEPLPLIDEMLQIFNLLRGIHEVIQAASEFIEKIADFLPPHVGIDPRSVPKEVLENIAALRDLNADVQRTGLSDEEKEACERAIAELLAAFERIYSDVGPLIAFRWPVLVKPLYISLLRDRQPMALVILAHYCVPLHTLGNFWWLKSWGYQLLETIYHQLDLSWRDSIRWPVQSVGLAGT
;
A
#
# COMPACT_ATOMS: atom_id res chain seq x y z
N MET A 1 -8.33 19.48 11.13
CA MET A 1 -9.71 19.09 10.77
C MET A 1 -10.29 19.88 9.62
N HIS A 2 -10.29 21.22 9.62
CA HIS A 2 -10.82 21.97 8.46
C HIS A 2 -10.16 21.58 7.13
N HIS A 3 -8.82 21.52 7.09
CA HIS A 3 -8.06 21.05 5.92
C HIS A 3 -8.41 19.62 5.49
N TYR A 4 -8.61 18.71 6.46
CA TYR A 4 -9.04 17.34 6.18
C TYR A 4 -10.37 17.32 5.42
N SER A 5 -11.40 17.94 6.01
CA SER A 5 -12.79 17.87 5.52
C SER A 5 -13.04 18.66 4.23
N THR A 6 -12.10 19.52 3.83
CA THR A 6 -12.22 20.35 2.62
C THR A 6 -11.27 19.94 1.51
N VAL A 7 -10.08 19.41 1.85
CA VAL A 7 -9.01 19.13 0.89
C VAL A 7 -8.46 17.70 1.03
N SER A 8 -7.93 17.29 2.20
CA SER A 8 -7.19 16.02 2.31
C SER A 8 -8.03 14.76 2.06
N TYR A 9 -9.33 14.77 2.34
CA TYR A 9 -10.15 13.57 2.12
C TYR A 9 -10.13 13.11 0.65
N LYS A 10 -10.01 14.05 -0.30
CA LYS A 10 -9.92 13.76 -1.74
C LYS A 10 -8.63 13.04 -2.14
N THR A 11 -7.60 13.08 -1.30
CA THR A 11 -6.35 12.37 -1.56
C THR A 11 -6.41 10.91 -1.11
N ILE A 12 -7.47 10.50 -0.41
CA ILE A 12 -7.70 9.10 -0.02
C ILE A 12 -8.43 8.35 -1.13
N THR A 13 -9.35 9.01 -1.81
CA THR A 13 -10.06 8.47 -2.97
C THR A 13 -10.52 9.60 -3.88
N ASP A 14 -10.40 9.36 -5.18
CA ASP A 14 -10.94 10.18 -6.26
C ASP A 14 -12.40 9.82 -6.60
N ARG A 15 -12.88 8.65 -6.16
CA ARG A 15 -14.22 8.16 -6.47
C ARG A 15 -15.31 8.87 -5.69
N GLU A 16 -16.20 9.54 -6.40
CA GLU A 16 -17.35 10.25 -5.82
C GLU A 16 -18.19 9.35 -4.88
N ALA A 17 -18.41 8.09 -5.26
CA ALA A 17 -19.18 7.13 -4.45
C ALA A 17 -18.58 6.86 -3.06
N LEU A 18 -17.27 7.05 -2.89
CA LEU A 18 -16.57 6.86 -1.61
C LEU A 18 -16.20 8.20 -0.95
N GLN A 19 -16.35 9.33 -1.63
CA GLN A 19 -15.98 10.64 -1.07
C GLN A 19 -16.82 11.00 0.17
N ASP A 20 -18.13 10.73 0.16
CA ASP A 20 -19.00 10.99 1.31
C ASP A 20 -18.56 10.21 2.56
N VAL A 21 -18.06 9.00 2.37
CA VAL A 21 -17.53 8.17 3.46
C VAL A 21 -16.33 8.85 4.10
N TRP A 22 -15.34 9.23 3.29
CA TRP A 22 -14.09 9.83 3.77
C TRP A 22 -14.27 11.27 4.24
N GLN A 23 -15.22 12.02 3.70
CA GLN A 23 -15.48 13.41 4.04
C GLN A 23 -16.41 13.57 5.25
N ILE A 24 -17.40 12.69 5.42
CA ILE A 24 -18.48 12.86 6.41
C ILE A 24 -18.47 11.72 7.42
N SER A 25 -18.58 10.46 6.99
CA SER A 25 -18.72 9.32 7.89
C SER A 25 -17.47 9.10 8.75
N VAL A 26 -16.28 9.11 8.14
CA VAL A 26 -15.00 8.91 8.83
C VAL A 26 -14.74 10.02 9.88
N PRO A 27 -14.96 11.32 9.60
CA PRO A 27 -14.88 12.34 10.64
C PRO A 27 -15.89 12.20 11.78
N LYS A 28 -17.10 11.69 11.54
CA LYS A 28 -18.07 11.40 12.61
C LYS A 28 -17.55 10.31 13.55
N GLU A 29 -16.98 9.23 13.00
CA GLU A 29 -16.29 8.20 13.79
C GLU A 29 -15.12 8.81 14.58
N ALA A 30 -14.35 9.71 13.96
CA ALA A 30 -13.19 10.35 14.59
C ALA A 30 -13.55 11.19 15.82
N LEU A 31 -14.76 11.78 15.87
CA LEU A 31 -15.22 12.53 17.05
C LEU A 31 -15.44 11.63 18.27
N ILE A 32 -15.70 10.33 18.05
CA ILE A 32 -15.93 9.34 19.10
C ILE A 32 -14.63 8.61 19.44
N HIS A 33 -13.77 8.39 18.43
CA HIS A 33 -12.57 7.57 18.53
C HIS A 33 -11.29 8.43 18.39
N PRO A 34 -10.62 8.79 19.50
CA PRO A 34 -9.47 9.71 19.46
C PRO A 34 -8.32 9.24 18.57
N PHE A 35 -8.04 7.94 18.50
CA PHE A 35 -6.98 7.42 17.64
C PHE A 35 -7.21 7.79 16.17
N LEU A 36 -8.45 7.70 15.70
CA LEU A 36 -8.81 8.06 14.33
C LEU A 36 -8.68 9.57 14.12
N MET A 37 -9.13 10.39 15.06
CA MET A 37 -8.94 11.85 15.02
C MET A 37 -7.47 12.23 14.87
N HIS A 38 -6.59 11.64 15.68
CA HIS A 38 -5.16 11.87 15.55
C HIS A 38 -4.63 11.43 14.18
N GLY A 39 -5.08 10.30 13.63
CA GLY A 39 -4.74 9.89 12.26
C GLY A 39 -5.15 10.91 11.20
N LEU A 40 -6.38 11.43 11.25
CA LEU A 40 -6.86 12.43 10.28
C LEU A 40 -6.07 13.75 10.38
N LEU A 41 -5.67 14.13 11.59
CA LEU A 41 -4.84 15.32 11.84
C LEU A 41 -3.40 15.13 11.35
N ALA A 42 -2.80 13.95 11.57
CA ALA A 42 -1.49 13.62 11.02
C ALA A 42 -1.50 13.70 9.49
N LEU A 43 -2.52 13.12 8.86
CA LEU A 43 -2.66 13.15 7.40
C LEU A 43 -2.85 14.59 6.89
N SER A 44 -3.63 15.39 7.62
CA SER A 44 -3.80 16.81 7.28
C SER A 44 -2.47 17.56 7.31
N ALA A 45 -1.64 17.33 8.33
CA ALA A 45 -0.35 17.98 8.49
C ALA A 45 0.62 17.56 7.38
N LEU A 46 0.70 16.28 7.04
CA LEU A 46 1.52 15.80 5.92
C LEU A 46 1.05 16.34 4.57
N HIS A 47 -0.26 16.38 4.34
CA HIS A 47 -0.77 16.94 3.09
C HIS A 47 -0.50 18.44 2.98
N LEU A 48 -0.60 19.20 4.08
CA LEU A 48 -0.19 20.60 4.10
C LEU A 48 1.30 20.75 3.81
N LEU A 49 2.12 19.84 4.31
CA LEU A 49 3.55 19.85 4.05
C LEU A 49 3.87 19.61 2.56
N GLU A 50 3.23 18.62 1.91
CA GLU A 50 3.36 18.40 0.46
C GLU A 50 2.96 19.64 -0.35
N LEU A 51 1.86 20.30 0.02
CA LEU A 51 1.39 21.52 -0.67
C LEU A 51 2.27 22.75 -0.41
N ASN A 52 3.08 22.75 0.65
CA ASN A 52 3.86 23.89 1.11
C ASN A 52 5.35 23.54 1.25
N GLU A 53 5.90 22.76 0.31
CA GLU A 53 7.25 22.18 0.38
C GLU A 53 8.35 23.22 0.63
N HIS A 54 8.19 24.43 0.10
CA HIS A 54 9.15 25.55 0.23
C HIS A 54 8.82 26.56 1.34
N SER A 55 7.84 26.28 2.19
CA SER A 55 7.47 27.18 3.27
C SER A 55 8.42 27.09 4.47
N ASN A 56 8.52 28.18 5.22
CA ASN A 56 9.21 28.21 6.52
C ASN A 56 8.48 27.38 7.61
N GLN A 57 7.31 26.83 7.32
CA GLN A 57 6.49 26.03 8.24
C GLN A 57 6.71 24.52 8.08
N ARG A 58 7.64 24.09 7.23
CA ARG A 58 7.94 22.67 6.99
C ARG A 58 8.16 21.88 8.30
N GLN A 59 9.06 22.35 9.15
CA GLN A 59 9.37 21.65 10.41
C GLN A 59 8.14 21.55 11.31
N LEU A 60 7.34 22.60 11.40
CA LEU A 60 6.09 22.59 12.17
C LEU A 60 5.15 21.48 11.68
N TYR A 61 4.95 21.32 10.38
CA TYR A 61 4.08 20.28 9.85
C TYR A 61 4.65 18.87 10.04
N VAL A 62 5.98 18.71 9.94
CA VAL A 62 6.65 17.44 10.29
C VAL A 62 6.41 17.08 11.76
N ASP A 63 6.60 18.02 12.68
CA ASP A 63 6.43 17.82 14.12
C ASP A 63 4.96 17.49 14.46
N LEU A 64 4.01 18.23 13.87
CA LEU A 64 2.58 17.97 14.04
C LEU A 64 2.19 16.60 13.51
N ALA A 65 2.61 16.25 12.29
CA ALA A 65 2.32 14.96 11.71
C ALA A 65 2.86 13.83 12.57
N THR A 66 4.13 13.92 12.98
CA THR A 66 4.81 12.89 13.79
C THR A 66 4.15 12.73 15.16
N SER A 67 3.84 13.85 15.83
CA SER A 67 3.17 13.85 17.13
C SER A 67 1.80 13.18 17.06
N HIS A 68 0.96 13.61 16.11
CA HIS A 68 -0.36 13.03 15.92
C HIS A 68 -0.29 11.55 15.52
N GLN A 69 0.62 11.15 14.63
CA GLN A 69 0.78 9.74 14.23
C GLN A 69 1.16 8.87 15.44
N ASN A 70 2.11 9.31 16.26
CA ASN A 70 2.52 8.58 17.46
C ASN A 70 1.36 8.40 18.44
N MET A 71 0.59 9.47 18.70
CA MET A 71 -0.60 9.39 19.55
C MET A 71 -1.65 8.44 18.97
N ALA A 72 -1.90 8.53 17.66
CA ALA A 72 -2.86 7.69 16.97
C ALA A 72 -2.50 6.20 17.11
N LEU A 73 -1.25 5.83 16.81
CA LEU A 73 -0.76 4.47 16.92
C LEU A 73 -0.77 3.96 18.36
N THR A 74 -0.39 4.78 19.35
CA THR A 74 -0.45 4.40 20.77
C THR A 74 -1.87 4.09 21.21
N LEU A 75 -2.85 4.91 20.81
CA LEU A 75 -4.25 4.72 21.17
C LEU A 75 -4.86 3.53 20.42
N PHE A 76 -4.64 3.43 19.11
CA PHE A 76 -5.11 2.33 18.27
C PHE A 76 -4.63 0.96 18.78
N ARG A 77 -3.36 0.85 19.18
CA ARG A 77 -2.79 -0.40 19.72
C ARG A 77 -3.51 -0.91 20.96
N LYS A 78 -4.12 -0.02 21.76
CA LYS A 78 -4.90 -0.42 22.95
C LYS A 78 -6.24 -1.06 22.57
N GLU A 79 -6.78 -0.75 21.40
CA GLU A 79 -8.07 -1.27 20.92
C GLU A 79 -7.93 -2.50 20.01
N LEU A 80 -6.73 -2.81 19.51
CA LEU A 80 -6.47 -3.95 18.60
C LEU A 80 -6.97 -5.30 19.13
N ASN A 81 -6.88 -5.53 20.43
CA ASN A 81 -7.28 -6.81 21.05
C ASN A 81 -8.77 -6.85 21.45
N ALA A 82 -9.52 -5.77 21.21
CA ALA A 82 -10.91 -5.62 21.62
C ALA A 82 -11.73 -4.92 20.52
N ILE A 83 -11.75 -5.54 19.33
CA ILE A 83 -12.57 -5.06 18.21
C ILE A 83 -14.03 -5.46 18.48
N THR A 84 -14.92 -4.47 18.40
CA THR A 84 -16.33 -4.55 18.74
C THR A 84 -17.17 -3.98 17.61
N PRO A 85 -18.49 -4.25 17.59
CA PRO A 85 -19.38 -3.65 16.60
C PRO A 85 -19.49 -2.11 16.67
N SER A 86 -18.99 -1.47 17.73
CA SER A 86 -19.03 -0.02 17.92
C SER A 86 -17.74 0.69 17.51
N ASN A 87 -16.58 0.01 17.47
CA ASN A 87 -15.32 0.62 17.03
C ASN A 87 -14.79 0.06 15.69
N CYS A 88 -15.38 -1.00 15.13
CA CYS A 88 -14.87 -1.63 13.91
C CYS A 88 -14.75 -0.67 12.71
N ARG A 89 -15.70 0.25 12.54
CA ARG A 89 -15.66 1.29 11.49
C ARG A 89 -14.46 2.21 11.66
N ALA A 90 -14.22 2.69 12.88
CA ALA A 90 -13.08 3.54 13.19
C ALA A 90 -11.74 2.79 13.04
N MET A 91 -11.67 1.53 13.47
CA MET A 91 -10.49 0.66 13.32
C MET A 91 -10.14 0.44 11.84
N PHE A 92 -11.14 0.16 11.01
CA PHE A 92 -10.98 0.00 9.57
C PHE A 92 -10.52 1.30 8.90
N ALA A 93 -11.16 2.42 9.20
CA ALA A 93 -10.79 3.73 8.65
C ALA A 93 -9.36 4.11 9.04
N PHE A 94 -9.02 3.99 10.32
CA PHE A 94 -7.69 4.33 10.80
C PHE A 94 -6.62 3.43 10.19
N SER A 95 -6.91 2.15 9.96
CA SER A 95 -5.97 1.24 9.32
C SER A 95 -5.53 1.73 7.94
N ASN A 96 -6.48 2.16 7.10
CA ASN A 96 -6.19 2.75 5.79
C ASN A 96 -5.42 4.08 5.92
N ILE A 97 -5.80 4.93 6.88
CA ILE A 97 -5.09 6.19 7.15
C ILE A 97 -3.65 5.92 7.61
N ALA A 98 -3.42 4.94 8.48
CA ALA A 98 -2.10 4.55 8.95
C ALA A 98 -1.21 4.03 7.82
N ALA A 99 -1.79 3.29 6.86
CA ALA A 99 -1.10 2.85 5.66
C ALA A 99 -0.64 4.03 4.78
N VAL A 100 -1.56 4.96 4.49
CA VAL A 100 -1.26 6.18 3.73
C VAL A 100 -0.17 7.00 4.43
N LEU A 101 -0.28 7.16 5.75
CA LEU A 101 0.73 7.85 6.55
C LEU A 101 2.08 7.13 6.49
N GLY A 102 2.10 5.80 6.60
CA GLY A 102 3.31 4.99 6.50
C GLY A 102 4.09 5.25 5.21
N LEU A 103 3.40 5.27 4.06
CA LEU A 103 4.03 5.60 2.78
C LEU A 103 4.42 7.07 2.67
N ALA A 104 3.58 7.99 3.13
CA ALA A 104 3.84 9.42 3.05
C ALA A 104 5.04 9.88 3.89
N PHE A 105 5.25 9.30 5.07
CA PHE A 105 6.32 9.69 5.99
C PHE A 105 7.72 9.39 5.43
N THR A 106 7.88 8.29 4.68
CA THR A 106 9.18 7.90 4.10
C THR A 106 9.81 8.99 3.24
N HIS A 107 9.00 9.76 2.49
CA HIS A 107 9.47 10.85 1.65
C HIS A 107 9.73 12.16 2.40
N THR A 108 9.37 12.25 3.68
CA THR A 108 9.10 13.55 4.31
C THR A 108 10.07 13.89 5.44
N THR A 109 10.48 12.93 6.26
CA THR A 109 11.11 13.19 7.57
C THR A 109 12.62 13.27 7.57
N GLY A 110 13.31 12.91 6.49
CA GLY A 110 14.78 13.03 6.38
C GLY A 110 15.56 12.28 7.47
N ALA A 111 14.93 11.36 8.20
CA ALA A 111 15.63 10.37 9.02
C ALA A 111 16.52 9.52 8.10
N GLU A 112 17.63 8.95 8.61
CA GLU A 112 18.47 8.05 7.82
C GLU A 112 17.57 6.94 7.23
N PRO A 113 17.33 6.97 5.91
CA PRO A 113 16.34 6.10 5.31
C PRO A 113 16.88 4.68 5.39
N LEU A 114 16.01 3.74 5.75
CA LEU A 114 16.37 2.34 5.61
C LEU A 114 16.54 2.05 4.11
N PRO A 115 17.22 0.96 3.72
CA PRO A 115 17.14 0.51 2.34
C PRO A 115 15.66 0.37 1.95
N LEU A 116 15.28 0.90 0.79
CA LEU A 116 13.86 1.11 0.44
C LEU A 116 13.03 -0.18 0.43
N ILE A 117 13.67 -1.33 0.20
CA ILE A 117 13.04 -2.65 0.32
C ILE A 117 12.67 -2.95 1.78
N ASP A 118 13.53 -2.62 2.74
CA ASP A 118 13.25 -2.82 4.17
C ASP A 118 12.13 -1.88 4.64
N GLU A 119 12.07 -0.65 4.12
CA GLU A 119 10.93 0.25 4.36
C GLU A 119 9.63 -0.35 3.82
N MET A 120 9.66 -0.86 2.59
CA MET A 120 8.50 -1.52 1.99
C MET A 120 8.06 -2.75 2.80
N LEU A 121 9.02 -3.53 3.32
CA LEU A 121 8.72 -4.65 4.22
C LEU A 121 8.09 -4.19 5.54
N GLN A 122 8.50 -3.04 6.10
CA GLN A 122 7.84 -2.46 7.28
C GLN A 122 6.41 -2.05 6.96
N ILE A 123 6.18 -1.42 5.80
CA ILE A 123 4.84 -1.07 5.32
C ILE A 123 4.00 -2.34 5.15
N PHE A 124 4.55 -3.44 4.63
CA PHE A 124 3.81 -4.71 4.49
C PHE A 124 3.41 -5.27 5.84
N ASN A 125 4.29 -5.20 6.85
CA ASN A 125 3.96 -5.62 8.21
C ASN A 125 2.89 -4.74 8.85
N LEU A 126 2.94 -3.42 8.64
CA LEU A 126 1.90 -2.48 9.07
C LEU A 126 0.56 -2.83 8.42
N LEU A 127 0.56 -3.01 7.10
CA LEU A 127 -0.61 -3.39 6.30
C LEU A 127 -1.18 -4.74 6.72
N ARG A 128 -0.36 -5.72 7.08
CA ARG A 128 -0.86 -7.00 7.59
C ARG A 128 -1.54 -6.89 8.94
N GLY A 129 -1.11 -5.97 9.80
CA GLY A 129 -1.86 -5.62 11.01
C GLY A 129 -3.31 -5.20 10.70
N ILE A 130 -3.55 -4.60 9.53
CA ILE A 130 -4.89 -4.26 9.03
C ILE A 130 -5.69 -5.52 8.67
N HIS A 131 -5.04 -6.55 8.12
CA HIS A 131 -5.70 -7.83 7.84
C HIS A 131 -6.27 -8.45 9.11
N GLU A 132 -5.48 -8.47 10.18
CA GLU A 132 -5.90 -8.98 11.50
C GLU A 132 -7.11 -8.20 12.03
N VAL A 133 -7.11 -6.88 11.86
CA VAL A 133 -8.26 -6.01 12.22
C VAL A 133 -9.49 -6.36 11.39
N ILE A 134 -9.35 -6.54 10.08
CA ILE A 134 -10.46 -6.91 9.18
C ILE A 134 -10.99 -8.30 9.51
N GLN A 135 -10.11 -9.27 9.78
CA GLN A 135 -10.47 -10.63 10.19
C GLN A 135 -11.22 -10.63 11.51
N ALA A 136 -10.72 -9.91 12.51
CA ALA A 136 -11.42 -9.74 13.80
C ALA A 136 -12.76 -9.01 13.64
N ALA A 137 -12.88 -8.11 12.67
CA ALA A 137 -14.13 -7.43 12.33
C ALA A 137 -15.02 -8.20 11.34
N SER A 138 -14.63 -9.40 10.90
CA SER A 138 -15.32 -10.15 9.83
C SER A 138 -16.75 -10.53 10.20
N GLU A 139 -17.03 -10.77 11.48
CA GLU A 139 -18.39 -10.98 12.01
C GLU A 139 -19.30 -9.75 11.86
N PHE A 140 -18.72 -8.57 11.61
CA PHE A 140 -19.40 -7.29 11.45
C PHE A 140 -19.13 -6.67 10.07
N ILE A 141 -18.79 -7.48 9.06
CA ILE A 141 -18.41 -6.97 7.74
C ILE A 141 -19.51 -6.12 7.09
N GLU A 142 -20.78 -6.41 7.38
CA GLU A 142 -21.93 -5.60 6.97
C GLU A 142 -21.86 -4.15 7.50
N LYS A 143 -21.26 -3.93 8.68
CA LYS A 143 -21.12 -2.60 9.28
C LYS A 143 -20.04 -1.73 8.65
N ILE A 144 -19.12 -2.33 7.89
CA ILE A 144 -18.07 -1.62 7.15
C ILE A 144 -18.31 -1.68 5.64
N ALA A 145 -19.44 -2.24 5.20
CA ALA A 145 -19.73 -2.43 3.78
C ALA A 145 -19.79 -1.10 3.01
N ASP A 146 -20.22 -0.03 3.65
CA ASP A 146 -20.20 1.33 3.10
C ASP A 146 -18.77 1.90 2.95
N PHE A 147 -17.79 1.38 3.70
CA PHE A 147 -16.39 1.82 3.65
C PHE A 147 -15.56 0.99 2.68
N LEU A 148 -16.07 -0.18 2.28
CA LEU A 148 -15.47 -0.99 1.25
C LEU A 148 -15.81 -0.41 -0.12
N PRO A 149 -14.89 -0.46 -1.09
CA PRO A 149 -15.26 -0.20 -2.47
C PRO A 149 -16.45 -1.09 -2.83
N PRO A 150 -17.49 -0.57 -3.52
CA PRO A 150 -18.56 -1.41 -4.00
C PRO A 150 -17.97 -2.58 -4.78
N HIS A 151 -18.65 -3.73 -4.80
CA HIS A 151 -18.29 -4.84 -5.67
C HIS A 151 -18.42 -4.39 -7.14
N VAL A 152 -17.44 -3.64 -7.61
CA VAL A 152 -17.25 -3.38 -9.03
C VAL A 152 -16.97 -4.75 -9.62
N GLY A 153 -17.80 -5.16 -10.57
CA GLY A 153 -17.51 -6.34 -11.37
C GLY A 153 -16.13 -6.14 -11.97
N ILE A 154 -15.18 -6.98 -11.59
CA ILE A 154 -13.87 -7.02 -12.24
C ILE A 154 -14.17 -7.37 -13.69
N ASP A 155 -13.86 -6.47 -14.63
CA ASP A 155 -13.89 -6.81 -16.05
C ASP A 155 -12.51 -7.38 -16.40
N PRO A 156 -12.37 -8.70 -16.59
CA PRO A 156 -11.07 -9.30 -16.90
C PRO A 156 -10.51 -8.81 -18.24
N ARG A 157 -11.35 -8.22 -19.11
CA ARG A 157 -10.93 -7.64 -20.40
C ARG A 157 -10.28 -6.26 -20.25
N SER A 158 -10.41 -5.62 -19.10
CA SER A 158 -9.78 -4.32 -18.82
C SER A 158 -8.27 -4.42 -18.66
N VAL A 159 -7.74 -5.62 -18.37
CA VAL A 159 -6.30 -5.82 -18.18
C VAL A 159 -5.59 -5.86 -19.53
N PRO A 160 -4.56 -5.01 -19.76
CA PRO A 160 -3.79 -5.05 -20.98
C PRO A 160 -3.13 -6.41 -21.21
N LYS A 161 -3.08 -6.84 -22.48
CA LYS A 161 -2.45 -8.11 -22.87
C LYS A 161 -1.01 -8.24 -22.37
N GLU A 162 -0.27 -7.15 -22.39
CA GLU A 162 1.12 -7.09 -21.92
C GLU A 162 1.25 -7.46 -20.42
N VAL A 163 0.31 -7.04 -19.57
CA VAL A 163 0.29 -7.44 -18.15
C VAL A 163 0.07 -8.94 -18.03
N LEU A 164 -0.86 -9.51 -18.80
CA LEU A 164 -1.16 -10.94 -18.78
C LEU A 164 0.05 -11.79 -19.24
N GLU A 165 0.74 -11.34 -20.29
CA GLU A 165 1.95 -11.98 -20.80
C GLU A 165 3.08 -11.98 -19.77
N ASN A 166 3.29 -10.87 -19.07
CA ASN A 166 4.32 -10.77 -18.03
C ASN A 166 3.96 -11.58 -16.77
N ILE A 167 2.68 -11.64 -16.38
CA ILE A 167 2.23 -12.53 -15.30
C ILE A 167 2.46 -14.00 -15.69
N ALA A 168 2.20 -14.40 -16.93
CA ALA A 168 2.49 -15.75 -17.40
C ALA A 168 4.00 -16.05 -17.36
N ALA A 169 4.83 -15.11 -17.82
CA ALA A 169 6.29 -15.25 -17.76
C ALA A 169 6.81 -15.38 -16.32
N LEU A 170 6.22 -14.67 -15.34
CA LEU A 170 6.55 -14.84 -13.93
C LEU A 170 6.23 -16.25 -13.40
N ARG A 171 5.10 -16.82 -13.80
CA ARG A 171 4.71 -18.19 -13.42
C ARG A 171 5.68 -19.22 -14.00
N ASP A 172 6.02 -19.07 -15.28
CA ASP A 172 6.99 -19.95 -15.94
C ASP A 172 8.36 -19.86 -15.27
N LEU A 173 8.81 -18.64 -14.93
CA LEU A 173 10.05 -18.42 -14.18
C LEU A 173 10.03 -19.04 -12.78
N ASN A 174 8.91 -18.93 -12.06
CA ASN A 174 8.73 -19.53 -10.74
C ASN A 174 8.77 -21.07 -10.80
N ALA A 175 8.28 -21.67 -11.88
CA ALA A 175 8.28 -23.12 -12.09
C ALA A 175 9.67 -23.68 -12.42
N ASP A 176 10.59 -22.86 -12.92
CA ASP A 176 11.97 -23.28 -13.21
C ASP A 176 12.80 -23.41 -11.93
N VAL A 177 12.84 -24.64 -11.41
CA VAL A 177 13.59 -24.99 -10.19
C VAL A 177 15.09 -24.80 -10.36
N GLN A 178 15.63 -25.02 -11.57
CA GLN A 178 17.06 -24.86 -11.83
C GLN A 178 17.46 -23.39 -11.79
N ARG A 179 16.59 -22.51 -12.28
CA ARG A 179 16.81 -21.07 -12.26
C ARG A 179 16.65 -20.45 -10.88
N THR A 180 15.63 -20.90 -10.14
CA THR A 180 15.20 -20.26 -8.88
C THR A 180 15.85 -20.86 -7.64
N GLY A 181 16.14 -22.16 -7.62
CA GLY A 181 16.64 -22.87 -6.45
C GLY A 181 15.64 -23.00 -5.30
N LEU A 182 14.37 -22.65 -5.50
CA LEU A 182 13.35 -22.62 -4.46
C LEU A 182 12.84 -24.03 -4.09
N SER A 183 12.47 -24.20 -2.83
CA SER A 183 11.68 -25.36 -2.37
C SER A 183 10.26 -25.32 -2.94
N ASP A 184 9.52 -26.42 -2.84
CA ASP A 184 8.14 -26.46 -3.34
C ASP A 184 7.21 -25.54 -2.54
N GLU A 185 7.45 -25.38 -1.24
CA GLU A 185 6.71 -24.48 -0.36
C GLU A 185 6.97 -23.00 -0.70
N GLU A 186 8.22 -22.67 -1.02
CA GLU A 186 8.62 -21.32 -1.44
C GLU A 186 8.03 -20.97 -2.82
N LYS A 187 8.05 -21.92 -3.77
CA LYS A 187 7.38 -21.76 -5.06
C LYS A 187 5.89 -21.55 -4.91
N GLU A 188 5.22 -22.29 -4.01
CA GLU A 188 3.80 -22.10 -3.75
C GLU A 188 3.53 -20.70 -3.17
N ALA A 189 4.39 -20.21 -2.27
CA ALA A 189 4.27 -18.86 -1.74
C ALA A 189 4.45 -17.78 -2.82
N CYS A 190 5.42 -17.94 -3.72
CA CYS A 190 5.62 -17.08 -4.88
C CYS A 190 4.44 -17.16 -5.87
N GLU A 191 3.92 -18.35 -6.17
CA GLU A 191 2.77 -18.54 -7.06
C GLU A 191 1.52 -17.83 -6.52
N ARG A 192 1.28 -17.94 -5.22
CA ARG A 192 0.21 -17.18 -4.55
C ARG A 192 0.44 -15.68 -4.66
N ALA A 193 1.66 -15.20 -4.48
CA ALA A 193 1.98 -13.78 -4.64
C ALA A 193 1.74 -13.30 -6.08
N ILE A 194 2.10 -14.09 -7.10
CA ILE A 194 1.85 -13.80 -8.52
C ILE A 194 0.35 -13.77 -8.82
N ALA A 195 -0.42 -14.73 -8.30
CA ALA A 195 -1.87 -14.77 -8.48
C ALA A 195 -2.57 -13.55 -7.86
N GLU A 196 -2.19 -13.14 -6.65
CA GLU A 196 -2.74 -11.93 -6.03
C GLU A 196 -2.28 -10.66 -6.76
N LEU A 197 -1.11 -10.68 -7.42
CA LEU A 197 -0.61 -9.54 -8.20
C LEU A 197 -1.46 -9.32 -9.45
N LEU A 198 -1.82 -10.40 -10.16
CA LEU A 198 -2.79 -10.34 -11.26
C LEU A 198 -4.13 -9.75 -10.78
N ALA A 199 -4.61 -10.22 -9.63
CA ALA A 199 -5.83 -9.72 -9.02
C ALA A 199 -5.75 -8.23 -8.61
N ALA A 200 -4.56 -7.72 -8.33
CA ALA A 200 -4.31 -6.29 -8.09
C ALA A 200 -4.40 -5.49 -9.40
N PHE A 201 -3.77 -5.96 -10.48
CA PHE A 201 -3.88 -5.33 -11.80
C PHE A 201 -5.33 -5.25 -12.26
N GLU A 202 -6.07 -6.37 -12.22
CA GLU A 202 -7.49 -6.44 -12.56
C GLU A 202 -8.33 -5.35 -11.88
N ARG A 203 -8.05 -5.07 -10.60
CA ARG A 203 -8.78 -4.06 -9.84
C ARG A 203 -8.32 -2.63 -10.09
N ILE A 204 -7.03 -2.42 -10.37
CA ILE A 204 -6.52 -1.11 -10.76
C ILE A 204 -7.13 -0.69 -12.10
N TYR A 205 -7.20 -1.61 -13.08
CA TYR A 205 -7.83 -1.36 -14.37
C TYR A 205 -9.37 -1.30 -14.30
N SER A 206 -9.98 -1.78 -13.22
CA SER A 206 -11.42 -1.65 -12.94
C SER A 206 -11.77 -0.41 -12.09
N ASP A 207 -10.83 0.52 -11.89
CA ASP A 207 -11.03 1.79 -11.18
C ASP A 207 -11.64 1.64 -9.76
N VAL A 208 -11.00 0.80 -8.93
CA VAL A 208 -11.43 0.52 -7.55
C VAL A 208 -10.92 1.58 -6.54
N GLY A 209 -10.21 2.61 -7.01
CA GLY A 209 -9.59 3.66 -6.19
C GLY A 209 -8.20 3.26 -5.64
N PRO A 210 -7.42 4.21 -5.09
CA PRO A 210 -5.98 4.02 -4.85
C PRO A 210 -5.63 3.12 -3.67
N LEU A 211 -6.53 3.00 -2.69
CA LEU A 211 -6.33 2.11 -1.52
C LEU A 211 -6.19 0.64 -1.94
N ILE A 212 -6.55 0.29 -3.19
CA ILE A 212 -6.36 -1.05 -3.70
C ILE A 212 -4.90 -1.47 -3.79
N ALA A 213 -3.96 -0.52 -3.87
CA ALA A 213 -2.53 -0.79 -3.77
C ALA A 213 -2.22 -1.64 -2.52
N PHE A 214 -2.89 -1.38 -1.39
CA PHE A 214 -2.64 -2.08 -0.13
C PHE A 214 -3.08 -3.54 -0.12
N ARG A 215 -3.96 -3.95 -1.05
CA ARG A 215 -4.52 -5.30 -1.05
C ARG A 215 -3.44 -6.37 -1.27
N TRP A 216 -2.51 -6.14 -2.19
CA TRP A 216 -1.49 -7.13 -2.51
C TRP A 216 -0.55 -7.41 -1.31
N PRO A 217 0.06 -6.39 -0.67
CA PRO A 217 0.85 -6.57 0.56
C PRO A 217 0.11 -7.29 1.70
N VAL A 218 -1.20 -7.05 1.82
CA VAL A 218 -2.06 -7.67 2.82
C VAL A 218 -2.22 -9.18 2.59
N LEU A 219 -2.26 -9.62 1.33
CA LEU A 219 -2.63 -11.00 0.97
C LEU A 219 -1.47 -11.95 0.67
N VAL A 220 -0.28 -11.42 0.37
CA VAL A 220 0.90 -12.28 0.17
C VAL A 220 1.17 -13.12 1.43
N LYS A 221 1.70 -14.34 1.28
CA LYS A 221 1.96 -15.26 2.41
C LYS A 221 3.16 -14.81 3.26
N PRO A 222 3.21 -15.12 4.57
CA PRO A 222 4.37 -14.81 5.42
C PRO A 222 5.70 -15.35 4.86
N LEU A 223 5.68 -16.55 4.28
CA LEU A 223 6.86 -17.14 3.65
C LEU A 223 7.41 -16.27 2.51
N TYR A 224 6.56 -15.70 1.65
CA TYR A 224 7.00 -14.80 0.59
C TYR A 224 7.69 -13.53 1.15
N ILE A 225 7.21 -13.00 2.27
CA ILE A 225 7.84 -11.86 2.95
C ILE A 225 9.22 -12.24 3.51
N SER A 226 9.39 -13.46 4.02
CA SER A 226 10.71 -13.96 4.41
C SER A 226 11.65 -14.03 3.22
N LEU A 227 11.20 -14.52 2.06
CA LEU A 227 12.02 -14.55 0.84
C LEU A 227 12.46 -13.14 0.40
N LEU A 228 11.59 -12.13 0.51
CA LEU A 228 11.96 -10.74 0.25
C LEU A 228 12.98 -10.20 1.26
N ARG A 229 12.83 -10.54 2.54
CA ARG A 229 13.81 -10.18 3.59
C ARG A 229 15.18 -10.77 3.27
N ASP A 230 15.20 -12.01 2.80
CA ASP A 230 16.41 -12.74 2.43
C ASP A 230 16.94 -12.36 1.03
N ARG A 231 16.32 -11.37 0.37
CA ARG A 231 16.68 -10.87 -0.97
C ARG A 231 16.71 -11.98 -2.03
N GLN A 232 15.83 -12.96 -1.90
CA GLN A 232 15.68 -14.03 -2.87
C GLN A 232 15.32 -13.43 -4.25
N PRO A 233 16.10 -13.71 -5.32
CA PRO A 233 15.93 -13.03 -6.59
C PRO A 233 14.51 -13.15 -7.17
N MET A 234 13.91 -14.34 -7.11
CA MET A 234 12.54 -14.55 -7.60
C MET A 234 11.52 -13.69 -6.84
N ALA A 235 11.69 -13.53 -5.52
CA ALA A 235 10.80 -12.70 -4.73
C ALA A 235 10.95 -11.21 -5.09
N LEU A 236 12.19 -10.75 -5.29
CA LEU A 236 12.48 -9.39 -5.75
C LEU A 236 11.93 -9.11 -7.14
N VAL A 237 12.00 -10.07 -8.06
CA VAL A 237 11.40 -9.96 -9.41
C VAL A 237 9.88 -9.77 -9.32
N ILE A 238 9.19 -10.51 -8.45
CA ILE A 238 7.75 -10.33 -8.21
C ILE A 238 7.47 -8.92 -7.63
N LEU A 239 8.29 -8.47 -6.67
CA LEU A 239 8.15 -7.13 -6.09
C LEU A 239 8.40 -6.02 -7.13
N ALA A 240 9.34 -6.22 -8.06
CA ALA A 240 9.57 -5.32 -9.19
C ALA A 240 8.33 -5.19 -10.08
N HIS A 241 7.56 -6.26 -10.29
CA HIS A 241 6.31 -6.18 -11.05
C HIS A 241 5.21 -5.46 -10.27
N TYR A 242 5.19 -5.59 -8.94
CA TYR A 242 4.30 -4.81 -8.07
C TYR A 242 4.61 -3.30 -8.08
N CYS A 243 5.82 -2.89 -8.48
CA CYS A 243 6.14 -1.48 -8.66
C CYS A 243 5.31 -0.81 -9.78
N VAL A 244 4.83 -1.57 -10.78
CA VAL A 244 3.99 -1.04 -11.86
C VAL A 244 2.64 -0.55 -11.33
N PRO A 245 1.85 -1.34 -10.57
CA PRO A 245 0.68 -0.87 -9.82
C PRO A 245 0.90 0.41 -9.02
N LEU A 246 2.00 0.48 -8.25
CA LEU A 246 2.33 1.66 -7.44
C LEU A 246 2.58 2.88 -8.31
N HIS A 247 3.30 2.71 -9.42
CA HIS A 247 3.59 3.78 -10.37
C HIS A 247 2.33 4.27 -11.08
N THR A 248 1.43 3.37 -11.50
CA THR A 248 0.13 3.73 -12.11
C THR A 248 -0.71 4.61 -11.19
N LEU A 249 -0.62 4.39 -9.87
CA LEU A 249 -1.30 5.18 -8.85
C LEU A 249 -0.45 6.36 -8.32
N GLY A 250 0.67 6.67 -8.98
CA GLY A 250 1.64 7.70 -8.55
C GLY A 250 1.12 9.14 -8.58
N ASN A 251 -0.07 9.38 -9.14
CA ASN A 251 -0.77 10.67 -9.05
C ASN A 251 -1.24 10.98 -7.62
N PHE A 252 -1.37 9.96 -6.76
CA PHE A 252 -1.61 10.16 -5.35
C PHE A 252 -0.30 10.50 -4.66
N TRP A 253 -0.25 11.66 -4.00
CA TRP A 253 0.99 12.22 -3.44
C TRP A 253 1.73 11.26 -2.48
N TRP A 254 0.99 10.42 -1.77
CA TRP A 254 1.54 9.42 -0.84
C TRP A 254 2.08 8.15 -1.53
N LEU A 255 1.85 7.97 -2.84
CA LEU A 255 2.46 6.92 -3.69
C LEU A 255 3.50 7.47 -4.68
N LYS A 256 3.64 8.80 -4.74
CA LYS A 256 4.54 9.46 -5.68
C LYS A 256 5.95 8.89 -5.54
N SER A 257 6.55 8.54 -6.68
CA SER A 257 7.92 7.99 -6.78
C SER A 257 8.17 6.61 -6.18
N TRP A 258 7.26 6.03 -5.38
CA TRP A 258 7.45 4.69 -4.79
C TRP A 258 7.73 3.61 -5.84
N GLY A 259 6.91 3.55 -6.90
CA GLY A 259 7.10 2.56 -7.97
C GLY A 259 8.44 2.72 -8.68
N TYR A 260 8.90 3.95 -8.90
CA TYR A 260 10.19 4.21 -9.54
C TYR A 260 11.37 3.86 -8.64
N GLN A 261 11.42 4.44 -7.43
CA GLN A 261 12.56 4.31 -6.54
C GLN A 261 12.75 2.87 -6.05
N LEU A 262 11.64 2.15 -5.77
CA LEU A 262 11.71 0.76 -5.34
C LEU A 262 12.21 -0.13 -6.47
N LEU A 263 11.75 0.10 -7.70
CA LEU A 263 12.22 -0.65 -8.87
C LEU A 263 13.70 -0.39 -9.16
N GLU A 264 14.15 0.86 -9.09
CA GLU A 264 15.56 1.23 -9.25
C GLU A 264 16.44 0.53 -8.19
N THR A 265 16.00 0.51 -6.94
CA THR A 265 16.67 -0.21 -5.85
C THR A 265 16.77 -1.71 -6.14
N ILE A 266 15.67 -2.32 -6.58
CA ILE A 266 15.64 -3.76 -6.94
C ILE A 266 16.55 -4.04 -8.13
N TYR A 267 16.54 -3.18 -9.16
CA TYR A 267 17.37 -3.32 -10.36
C TYR A 267 18.86 -3.38 -10.02
N HIS A 268 19.33 -2.53 -9.11
CA HIS A 268 20.72 -2.51 -8.66
C HIS A 268 21.11 -3.67 -7.75
N GLN A 269 20.14 -4.28 -7.05
CA GLN A 269 20.38 -5.45 -6.22
C GLN A 269 20.34 -6.77 -6.99
N LEU A 270 19.63 -6.82 -8.12
CA LEU A 270 19.54 -8.01 -8.96
C LEU A 270 20.80 -8.20 -9.82
N ASP A 271 21.31 -9.43 -9.81
CA ASP A 271 22.33 -9.88 -10.75
C ASP A 271 21.84 -9.73 -12.19
N LEU A 272 22.79 -9.52 -13.13
CA LEU A 272 22.51 -9.35 -14.55
C LEU A 272 21.60 -10.44 -15.13
N SER A 273 21.75 -11.69 -14.66
CA SER A 273 20.97 -12.83 -15.12
C SER A 273 19.46 -12.69 -14.88
N TRP A 274 19.04 -11.88 -13.90
CA TRP A 274 17.63 -11.68 -13.53
C TRP A 274 17.02 -10.41 -14.12
N ARG A 275 17.82 -9.54 -14.74
CA ARG A 275 17.36 -8.22 -15.20
C ARG A 275 16.42 -8.31 -16.40
N ASP A 276 16.59 -9.31 -17.26
CA ASP A 276 15.66 -9.59 -18.35
C ASP A 276 14.25 -9.87 -17.82
N SER A 277 14.14 -10.52 -16.64
CA SER A 277 12.87 -10.81 -15.99
C SER A 277 12.14 -9.56 -15.50
N ILE A 278 12.82 -8.42 -15.31
CA ILE A 278 12.21 -7.15 -14.88
C ILE A 278 12.23 -6.06 -15.97
N ARG A 279 12.51 -6.44 -17.22
CA ARG A 279 12.54 -5.51 -18.35
C ARG A 279 11.20 -4.79 -18.55
N TRP A 280 10.08 -5.52 -18.45
CA TRP A 280 8.75 -4.93 -18.60
C TRP A 280 8.44 -3.91 -17.49
N PRO A 281 8.65 -4.20 -16.19
CA PRO A 281 8.53 -3.20 -15.14
C PRO A 281 9.40 -1.96 -15.38
N VAL A 282 10.66 -2.14 -15.78
CA VAL A 282 11.60 -1.02 -16.09
C VAL A 282 11.03 -0.11 -17.18
N GLN A 283 10.50 -0.69 -18.25
CA GLN A 283 9.87 0.06 -19.33
C GLN A 283 8.57 0.75 -18.89
N SER A 284 7.72 0.04 -18.13
CA SER A 284 6.41 0.52 -17.68
C SER A 284 6.50 1.70 -16.71
N VAL A 285 7.54 1.72 -15.88
CA VAL A 285 7.79 2.77 -14.87
C VAL A 285 8.65 3.90 -15.44
N GLY A 286 9.17 3.75 -16.65
CA GLY A 286 10.01 4.76 -17.30
C GLY A 286 11.40 4.89 -16.69
N LEU A 287 11.95 3.82 -16.10
CA LEU A 287 13.32 3.77 -15.61
C LEU A 287 14.27 3.69 -16.82
N ALA A 288 14.57 4.83 -17.42
CA ALA A 288 15.46 4.95 -18.57
C ALA A 288 16.88 5.30 -18.09
N GLY A 289 17.87 4.47 -18.42
CA GLY A 289 19.28 4.78 -18.15
C GLY A 289 20.13 3.66 -17.54
N THR A 290 19.70 2.40 -17.66
CA THR A 290 20.49 1.25 -17.22
C THR A 290 20.69 0.22 -18.31
#